data_AF-A0A969GDA7-F1
#
_entry.id   AF-A0A969GDA7-F1
#
_cell.length_a   1.000
_cell.length_b   1.000
_cell.length_c   1.000
_cell.angle_alpha   90.00
_cell.angle_beta   90.00
_cell.angle_gamma   90.00
#
_symmetry.space_group_name_H-M   'P 1'
#
loop_
_entity.id
_entity.type
_entity.pdbx_description
1 polymer ?
#
loop_
_entity_poly.entity_id
_entity_poly.type
_entity_poly.pdbx_seq_one_letter_code
_entity_poly.pdbx_strand_id
1 'polypeptide(L)' 'MDEKELGFGQVFPILRLALSGTNQGPSIFEIMALLGKEEVNNRFTIAYDYFDNLVTN' A
#
# COMPACT_ATOMS: atom_id res chain seq x y z
N MET A 1 8.84 9.60 -8.31
CA MET A 1 7.59 9.20 -8.97
C MET A 1 7.72 9.25 -10.49
N ASP A 2 8.72 9.94 -11.01
CA ASP A 2 9.01 10.01 -12.46
C ASP A 2 9.87 8.88 -13.03
N GLU A 3 10.61 8.10 -12.21
CA GLU A 3 11.46 7.01 -12.72
C GLU A 3 10.69 5.82 -13.34
N LYS A 4 9.40 5.68 -12.99
CA LYS A 4 8.53 4.61 -13.50
C LYS A 4 7.32 5.16 -14.27
N GLU A 5 7.23 6.48 -14.46
CA GLU A 5 6.10 7.16 -15.11
C GLU A 5 4.73 6.81 -14.50
N LEU A 6 4.69 6.45 -13.21
CA LEU A 6 3.46 6.04 -12.52
C LEU A 6 2.77 7.23 -11.87
N GLY A 7 1.51 7.45 -12.24
CA GLY A 7 0.63 8.44 -11.61
C GLY A 7 0.02 7.96 -10.30
N PHE A 8 -0.41 8.89 -9.44
CA PHE A 8 -1.03 8.57 -8.15
C PHE A 8 -2.24 7.63 -8.27
N GLY A 9 -3.06 7.79 -9.31
CA GLY A 9 -4.21 6.92 -9.55
C GLY A 9 -3.84 5.45 -9.80
N GLN A 10 -2.62 5.18 -10.27
CA GLN A 10 -2.12 3.83 -10.49
C GLN A 10 -1.51 3.23 -9.20
N VAL A 11 -0.96 4.07 -8.33
CA VAL A 11 -0.29 3.63 -7.09
C VAL A 11 -1.28 3.45 -5.93
N PHE A 12 -2.29 4.32 -5.82
CA PHE A 12 -3.21 4.35 -4.68
C PHE A 12 -3.99 3.03 -4.45
N PRO A 13 -4.45 2.31 -5.48
CA PRO A 13 -5.11 1.02 -5.26
C PRO A 13 -4.19 -0.01 -4.58
N ILE A 14 -2.93 -0.12 -5.03
CA ILE A 14 -1.94 -1.05 -4.45
C ILE A 14 -1.57 -0.62 -3.03
N LEU A 15 -1.35 0.68 -2.83
CA LEU A 15 -1.08 1.27 -1.52
C LEU A 15 -2.19 0.98 -0.52
N ARG A 16 -3.45 1.05 -0.97
CA ARG A 16 -4.62 0.74 -0.14
C ARG A 16 -4.67 -0.75 0.19
N LEU A 17 -4.48 -1.63 -0.79
CA LEU A 17 -4.43 -3.07 -0.55
C LEU A 17 -3.35 -3.43 0.48
N ALA A 18 -2.16 -2.84 0.37
CA ALA A 18 -1.07 -3.06 1.31
C ALA A 18 -1.42 -2.67 2.75
N LEU A 19 -2.22 -1.63 2.95
CA LEU A 19 -2.53 -1.10 4.28
C LEU A 19 -3.83 -1.63 4.89
N SER A 20 -4.87 -1.83 4.09
CA SER A 20 -6.19 -2.21 4.58
C SER A 20 -6.70 -3.55 4.06
N GLY A 21 -5.98 -4.22 3.13
CA GLY A 21 -6.39 -5.50 2.56
C GLY A 21 -7.67 -5.44 1.72
N THR A 22 -8.14 -4.24 1.35
CA THR A 22 -9.36 -4.02 0.57
C THR A 22 -9.18 -2.83 -0.36
N ASN A 23 -9.87 -2.82 -1.50
CA ASN A 23 -9.85 -1.71 -2.44
C ASN A 23 -10.81 -0.57 -2.08
N GLN A 24 -11.62 -0.73 -1.03
CA GLN A 24 -12.65 0.23 -0.62
C GLN A 24 -12.40 0.75 0.79
N GLY A 25 -13.07 1.84 1.17
CA GLY A 25 -13.03 2.40 2.53
C GLY A 25 -12.71 3.89 2.58
N PRO A 26 -12.44 4.42 3.79
CA PRO A 26 -12.21 5.85 4.03
C PRO A 26 -10.87 6.31 3.41
N SER A 27 -10.55 7.60 3.53
CA SER A 27 -9.32 8.16 2.96
C SER A 27 -8.07 7.37 3.38
N ILE A 28 -7.19 7.05 2.44
CA ILE A 28 -5.96 6.29 2.76
C ILE A 28 -5.04 7.08 3.69
N PHE A 29 -5.05 8.40 3.59
CA PHE A 29 -4.29 9.28 4.47
C PHE A 29 -4.86 9.31 5.88
N GLU A 30 -6.18 9.22 6.05
CA GLU A 30 -6.81 9.10 7.38
C GLU A 30 -6.47 7.76 8.02
N ILE A 31 -6.48 6.67 7.23
CA ILE A 31 -6.05 5.35 7.69
C ILE A 31 -4.60 5.41 8.17
N MET A 32 -3.69 5.97 7.37
CA MET A 32 -2.28 6.11 7.75
C MET A 32 -2.09 6.97 9.02
N ALA A 33 -2.84 8.06 9.14
CA ALA A 33 -2.78 8.93 10.32
C ALA A 33 -3.28 8.22 11.58
N LEU A 34 -4.35 7.42 11.46
CA LEU A 34 -4.89 6.62 12.56
C LEU A 34 -3.93 5.52 13.00
N LEU A 35 -3.31 4.80 12.06
CA LEU A 35 -2.38 3.71 12.34
C LEU A 35 -1.05 4.22 12.91
N GLY A 36 -0.61 5.40 12.46
CA GLY A 36 0.70 5.93 12.80
C GLY A 36 1.84 5.29 11.98
N LYS A 37 2.99 5.96 11.99
CA LYS A 37 4.13 5.63 11.11
C LYS A 37 4.65 4.21 11.28
N GLU A 38 4.78 3.73 12.51
CA GLU A 38 5.37 2.43 12.82
C GLU A 38 4.54 1.28 12.22
N GLU A 39 3.23 1.30 12.48
CA GLU A 39 2.31 0.28 11.98
C GLU A 39 2.15 0.36 10.45
N VAL A 40 2.13 1.56 9.87
CA VAL A 40 2.13 1.74 8.41
C VAL A 40 3.36 1.07 7.77
N ASN A 41 4.54 1.28 8.34
CA ASN A 41 5.77 0.66 7.83
C ASN A 41 5.75 -0.86 8.00
N ASN A 42 5.30 -1.37 9.15
CA ASN A 42 5.16 -2.81 9.40
C ASN A 42 4.26 -3.48 8.35
N ARG A 43 3.10 -2.88 8.06
CA ARG A 43 2.19 -3.38 7.02
C ARG A 43 2.81 -3.35 5.62
N PHE A 44 3.57 -2.30 5.29
CA PHE A 44 4.26 -2.24 4.00
C PHE A 44 5.30 -3.34 3.85
N THR A 45 6.10 -3.63 4.88
CA THR A 45 7.06 -4.75 4.83
C THR A 45 6.35 -6.07 4.52
N ILE A 46 5.27 -6.38 5.26
CA ILE A 46 4.50 -7.61 5.04
C ILE A 46 3.89 -7.64 3.63
N ALA A 47 3.35 -6.51 3.16
CA ALA A 47 2.72 -6.43 1.85
C ALA A 47 3.72 -6.61 0.71
N TYR A 48 4.93 -6.04 0.83
CA TYR A 48 5.98 -6.22 -0.17
C TYR A 48 6.43 -7.67 -0.27
N ASP A 49 6.71 -8.32 0.86
CA ASP A 49 7.05 -9.74 0.91
C ASP A 49 5.94 -10.58 0.25
N TYR A 50 4.67 -10.27 0.53
CA TYR A 50 3.55 -10.95 -0.09
C TYR A 50 3.50 -10.74 -1.62
N PHE A 51 3.65 -9.50 -2.10
CA PHE A 51 3.58 -9.19 -3.53
C PHE A 51 4.73 -9.81 -4.32
N ASP A 52 5.95 -9.83 -3.78
CA ASP A 52 7.10 -10.45 -4.43
C ASP A 52 6.91 -11.98 -4.58
N ASN A 53 6.28 -12.61 -3.58
CA ASN A 53 5.96 -14.03 -3.62
C ASN A 53 4.82 -14.38 -4.60
N LEU A 54 3.97 -13.42 -5.00
CA LEU A 54 2.92 -13.66 -6.01
C LEU A 54 3.48 -13.81 -7.42
N VAL A 55 4.59 -13.14 -7.75
CA VAL A 55 5.17 -13.13 -9.11
C VAL A 55 5.99 -14.39 -9.39
N THR A 56 6.35 -15.14 -8.34
CA THR A 56 7.28 -16.28 -8.42
C THR A 56 6.56 -17.65 -8.52
N ASN A 57 5.23 -17.68 -8.68
CA ASN A 57 4.42 -18.90 -8.88
C ASN A 57 3.87 -19.02 -10.31
#